data_AF-A0A6A4WV44-F1
#
_entry.id   AF-A0A6A4WV44-F1
#
_cell.length_a   1.000
_cell.length_b   1.000
_cell.length_c   1.000
_cell.angle_alpha   90.00
_cell.angle_beta   90.00
_cell.angle_gamma   90.00
#
_symmetry.space_group_name_H-M   'P 1'
#
loop_
_entity.id
_entity.type
_entity.pdbx_description
1 polymer ?
#
loop_
_entity_poly.entity_id
_entity_poly.type
_entity_poly.pdbx_seq_one_letter_code
_entity_poly.pdbx_strand_id
1 'polypeptide(L)'
;MDKVYNFYKGHFQFDPAMQRFMSMRVTQYESFRPTLGNFFRGIGITAIPILLFAQLMHWDRTRKEKEFSTGQVAYKDRLWKTYR
;
A
#
# COMPACT_ATOMS: atom_id res chain seq x y z
N MET A 1 -3.77 45.60 -11.13
CA MET A 1 -4.61 45.23 -12.30
C MET A 1 -3.75 44.73 -13.47
N ASP A 2 -2.57 44.14 -13.25
CA ASP A 2 -1.62 43.80 -14.34
C ASP A 2 -1.44 42.30 -14.64
N LYS A 3 -2.00 41.40 -13.80
CA LYS A 3 -1.84 39.94 -14.00
C LYS A 3 -2.86 39.33 -14.96
N VAL A 4 -3.91 40.07 -15.34
CA VAL A 4 -5.01 39.57 -16.18
C VAL A 4 -4.73 39.74 -17.68
N TYR A 5 -3.86 40.69 -18.08
CA TYR A 5 -3.61 41.04 -19.49
C TYR A 5 -2.53 40.20 -20.21
N ASN A 6 -1.84 39.29 -19.52
CA ASN A 6 -0.75 38.47 -20.09
C ASN A 6 -1.17 37.01 -20.37
N PHE A 7 -2.42 36.78 -20.74
CA PHE A 7 -2.98 35.43 -20.97
C PHE A 7 -2.60 34.82 -22.34
N TYR A 8 -2.24 35.63 -23.35
CA TYR A 8 -2.04 35.17 -24.74
C TYR A 8 -0.57 34.94 -25.15
N LYS A 9 0.28 34.40 -24.26
CA LYS A 9 1.63 33.95 -24.64
C LYS A 9 1.97 32.58 -24.05
N GLY A 10 1.33 31.54 -24.60
CA GLY A 10 1.95 30.25 -24.92
C GLY A 10 2.53 29.34 -23.82
N HIS A 11 2.67 29.75 -22.56
CA HIS A 11 3.31 28.91 -21.55
C HIS A 11 2.63 29.05 -20.18
N PHE A 12 2.33 27.89 -19.59
CA PHE A 12 1.74 27.57 -18.29
C PHE A 12 1.56 28.73 -17.28
N GLN A 13 0.31 28.92 -16.81
CA GLN A 13 0.00 29.83 -15.71
C GLN A 13 0.67 29.36 -14.42
N PHE A 14 1.73 30.04 -14.01
CA PHE A 14 2.47 29.69 -12.81
C PHE A 14 1.68 30.02 -11.54
N ASP A 15 1.27 28.99 -10.80
CA ASP A 15 0.69 29.11 -9.46
C ASP A 15 1.77 28.93 -8.38
N PRO A 16 2.13 30.00 -7.63
CA PRO A 16 3.12 29.89 -6.56
C PRO A 16 2.65 28.99 -5.40
N ALA A 17 1.34 28.83 -5.16
CA ALA A 17 0.83 27.96 -4.11
C ALA A 17 1.05 26.48 -4.48
N MET A 18 0.70 26.11 -5.71
CA MET A 18 0.97 24.77 -6.25
C MET A 18 2.48 24.46 -6.25
N GLN A 19 3.33 25.39 -6.69
CA GLN A 19 4.78 25.19 -6.69
C GLN A 19 5.32 24.92 -5.28
N ARG A 20 4.87 25.68 -4.26
CA ARG A 20 5.27 25.47 -2.87
C ARG A 20 4.85 24.09 -2.36
N PHE A 21 3.62 23.69 -2.62
CA PHE A 21 3.13 22.36 -2.24
C PHE A 21 3.97 21.24 -2.88
N MET A 22 4.27 21.37 -4.17
CA MET A 22 5.12 20.41 -4.88
C MET A 22 6.54 20.39 -4.32
N SER A 23 7.15 21.55 -4.05
CA SER A 23 8.48 21.63 -3.44
C SER A 23 8.53 20.97 -2.06
N MET A 24 7.51 21.19 -1.21
CA MET A 24 7.42 20.56 0.11
C MET A 24 7.30 19.03 0.02
N ARG A 25 6.65 18.50 -1.02
CA ARG A 25 6.57 17.04 -1.24
C ARG A 25 7.92 16.45 -1.66
N VAL A 26 8.69 17.16 -2.47
CA VAL A 26 10.02 16.71 -2.91
C VAL A 26 11.01 16.70 -1.74
N THR A 27 10.95 17.70 -0.84
CA THR A 27 11.87 17.83 0.30
C THR A 27 11.41 17.08 1.57
N GLN A 28 10.48 16.13 1.46
CA GLN A 28 9.92 15.40 2.61
C GLN A 28 10.97 14.62 3.40
N TYR A 29 11.94 14.02 2.71
CA TYR A 29 13.01 13.26 3.35
C TYR A 29 13.96 14.16 4.15
N GLU A 30 14.33 15.31 3.57
CA GLU A 30 15.22 16.29 4.22
C GLU A 30 14.55 16.96 5.43
N SER A 31 13.23 17.19 5.36
CA SER A 31 12.45 17.81 6.43
C SER A 31 11.96 16.80 7.49
N PHE A 32 12.37 15.54 7.38
CA PHE A 32 11.91 14.47 8.25
C PHE A 32 12.40 14.64 9.70
N ARG A 33 11.49 14.51 10.67
CA ARG A 33 11.84 14.50 12.10
C ARG A 33 11.55 13.13 12.71
N PRO A 34 12.56 12.42 13.24
CA PRO A 34 12.36 11.14 13.90
C PRO A 34 11.65 11.35 15.24
N THR A 35 10.33 11.25 15.24
CA THR A 35 9.49 11.26 16.45
C THR A 35 8.97 9.86 16.72
N LEU A 36 8.69 9.55 18.00
CA LEU A 36 8.15 8.23 18.39
C LEU A 36 6.82 7.94 17.68
N GLY A 37 5.96 8.95 17.51
CA GLY A 37 4.71 8.79 16.76
C GLY A 37 4.94 8.37 15.31
N ASN A 38 5.92 8.97 14.61
CA ASN A 38 6.21 8.60 13.23
C ASN A 38 6.86 7.21 13.12
N PHE A 39 7.66 6.83 14.11
CA PHE A 39 8.24 5.49 14.18
C PHE A 39 7.16 4.39 14.29
N PHE A 40 6.23 4.53 15.23
CA PHE A 40 5.12 3.58 15.36
C PHE A 40 4.23 3.55 14.11
N ARG A 41 4.03 4.69 13.45
CA ARG A 41 3.28 4.76 12.20
C ARG A 41 3.99 4.01 11.07
N GLY A 42 5.31 4.19 10.95
CA GLY A 42 6.13 3.48 9.97
C GLY A 42 6.10 1.96 10.20
N ILE A 43 6.39 1.52 11.44
CA ILE A 43 6.36 0.10 11.80
C ILE A 43 4.97 -0.49 11.62
N GLY A 44 3.92 0.22 12.01
CA GLY A 44 2.54 -0.23 11.82
C GLY A 44 2.24 -0.49 10.35
N ILE A 45 2.57 0.45 9.46
CA ILE A 45 2.34 0.31 8.02
C ILE A 45 3.09 -0.88 7.43
N THR A 46 4.30 -1.19 7.92
CA THR A 46 5.08 -2.32 7.40
C THR A 46 4.73 -3.66 8.04
N ALA A 47 4.57 -3.71 9.36
CA ALA A 47 4.41 -4.96 10.11
C ALA A 47 2.97 -5.50 10.06
N ILE A 48 1.96 -4.62 10.09
CA ILE A 48 0.55 -5.02 10.05
C ILE A 48 0.22 -5.87 8.81
N PRO A 49 0.54 -5.47 7.57
CA PRO A 49 0.20 -6.27 6.40
C PRO A 49 0.92 -7.62 6.39
N ILE A 50 2.16 -7.69 6.90
CA ILE A 50 2.93 -8.93 6.99
C ILE A 50 2.25 -9.90 7.97
N LEU A 51 1.93 -9.41 9.17
CA LEU A 51 1.29 -10.23 10.20
C LEU A 51 -0.11 -10.67 9.77
N LEU A 52 -0.89 -9.76 9.16
CA LEU A 52 -2.23 -10.06 8.66
C LEU A 52 -2.19 -11.13 7.56
N PHE A 53 -1.26 -11.01 6.62
CA PHE A 53 -1.08 -12.00 5.56
C PHE A 53 -0.67 -13.37 6.13
N ALA A 54 0.25 -13.40 7.09
CA ALA A 54 0.67 -14.63 7.75
C ALA A 54 -0.49 -15.33 8.48
N GLN A 55 -1.34 -14.57 9.20
CA GLN A 55 -2.52 -15.10 9.88
C GLN A 55 -3.55 -15.65 8.90
N LEU A 56 -3.85 -14.93 7.82
CA LEU A 56 -4.77 -15.40 6.78
C LEU A 56 -4.27 -16.72 6.16
N MET A 57 -2.98 -16.80 5.84
CA MET A 57 -2.39 -18.01 5.27
C MET A 57 -2.47 -19.19 6.26
N HIS A 58 -2.28 -18.94 7.55
CA HIS A 58 -2.42 -19.97 8.58
C HIS A 58 -3.86 -20.47 8.72
N TRP A 59 -4.84 -19.57 8.67
CA TRP A 59 -6.26 -19.93 8.69
C TRP A 59 -6.68 -20.73 7.46
N ASP A 60 -6.24 -20.32 6.26
CA ASP A 60 -6.53 -21.06 5.04
C ASP A 60 -5.96 -22.48 5.09
N ARG A 61 -4.75 -22.64 5.64
CA ARG A 61 -4.13 -23.96 5.80
C ARG A 61 -4.92 -24.85 6.74
N THR A 62 -5.25 -24.36 7.93
CA THR A 62 -5.98 -25.14 8.95
C THR A 62 -7.40 -25.49 8.50
N ARG A 63 -8.08 -24.59 7.77
CA ARG A 63 -9.38 -24.85 7.16
C ARG A 63 -9.30 -25.98 6.14
N LYS A 64 -8.33 -25.92 5.22
CA LYS A 64 -8.11 -26.98 4.22
C LYS A 64 -7.77 -28.32 4.88
N GLU A 65 -6.89 -28.32 5.88
CA GLU A 65 -6.54 -29.53 6.63
C GLU A 65 -7.77 -30.16 7.30
N LYS A 66 -8.66 -29.32 7.87
CA LYS A 66 -9.93 -29.78 8.45
C LYS A 66 -10.88 -30.36 7.40
N GLU A 67 -11.03 -29.69 6.26
CA GLU A 67 -11.87 -30.15 5.13
C GLU A 67 -11.38 -31.47 4.53
N PHE A 68 -10.05 -31.69 4.51
CA PHE A 68 -9.47 -32.97 4.11
C PHE A 68 -9.72 -34.08 5.14
N SER A 69 -9.71 -33.76 6.44
CA SER A 69 -9.95 -34.73 7.52
C SER A 69 -11.41 -35.15 7.63
N THR A 70 -12.36 -34.26 7.33
CA THR A 70 -13.80 -34.57 7.40
C THR A 70 -14.31 -35.28 6.14
N GLY A 71 -13.46 -35.44 5.12
CA GLY A 71 -13.83 -36.06 3.85
C GLY A 71 -14.79 -35.21 3.01
N GLN A 72 -14.96 -33.92 3.33
CA GLN A 72 -15.81 -33.01 2.58
C GLN A 72 -15.26 -32.72 1.19
N VAL A 73 -13.94 -32.86 0.99
CA VAL A 73 -13.29 -32.73 -0.32
C VAL A 73 -13.06 -34.12 -0.92
N ALA A 74 -13.64 -34.37 -2.10
CA ALA A 74 -13.42 -35.60 -2.84
C ALA A 74 -11.93 -35.74 -3.21
N TYR A 75 -11.41 -36.97 -3.21
CA TYR A 75 -9.97 -37.23 -3.41
C TYR A 75 -9.44 -36.69 -4.75
N LYS A 76 -10.31 -36.62 -5.77
CA LYS A 76 -10.05 -36.05 -7.10
C LYS A 76 -9.81 -34.53 -7.10
N ASP A 77 -10.37 -33.81 -6.13
CA ASP A 77 -10.29 -32.34 -6.04
C ASP A 77 -9.10 -31.89 -5.17
N ARG A 78 -8.25 -32.85 -4.74
CA ARG A 78 -6.99 -32.59 -4.07
C ARG A 78 -5.95 -32.07 -5.08
N LEU A 79 -6.04 -30.77 -5.37
CA LEU A 79 -5.18 -30.02 -6.31
C LEU A 79 -3.66 -30.11 -6.03
N TRP A 80 -3.24 -30.63 -4.87
CA TRP A 80 -1.83 -30.75 -4.49
C TRP A 80 -1.08 -31.87 -5.24
N LYS A 81 -1.78 -32.77 -5.92
CA LYS A 81 -1.17 -33.90 -6.63
C LYS A 81 -1.73 -34.03 -8.04
N THR A 82 -1.11 -33.37 -9.00
CA THR A 82 -1.29 -33.68 -10.42
C THR A 82 -0.61 -35.02 -10.70
N TYR A 83 -1.36 -36.13 -10.67
CA TYR A 83 -0.92 -37.31 -11.40
C TYR A 83 -1.18 -37.04 -12.87
N ARG A 84 -0.12 -36.64 -13.59
CA ARG A 84 0.10 -37.16 -14.94
C ARG A 84 0.61 -38.59 -14.79
#